data_AF-A0A9W6GDA3-F1
#
_entry.id   AF-A0A9W6GDA3-F1
#
_cell.length_a   1.000
_cell.length_b   1.000
_cell.length_c   1.000
_cell.angle_alpha   90.00
_cell.angle_beta   90.00
_cell.angle_gamma   90.00
#
_symmetry.space_group_name_H-M   'P 1'
#
loop_
_entity.id
_entity.type
_entity.pdbx_description
1 polymer ?
#
loop_
_entity_poly.entity_id
_entity_poly.type
_entity_poly.pdbx_seq_one_letter_code
_entity_poly.pdbx_strand_id
1 'polypeptide(L)'
;MALAWFIVRLLAVTAGFAALHYYLWWRLCRDTTEPGSRWRPTGAVIIGVLALFGLLARFLTPSDAPLAVQAAAGYPGLIWFGLFLYLFGLLVVGEALRFILIRRARRHMTEAEIAADRADGFWHHLRSILIRLRLWPRPATPTTANTSASPSESPDPARAATDTTTANPVEDPKSAPPASDVRPQSPPADAGPTHRPAEAILEHAASEQTPKPDASSTSHATPEAGAAPTAHPSNTSHGTGQSRRRLMSQAIGLSASALAVATVGHGLYEGYRTPPLKPVTVNLARLPRQFDGYRIAVVGDTHFSAIRGRGYCERVVDQINRAQADLIAFVGDLASNEADQVRDATDPLAGLQARDGTFFVAGNAEHYVGADEWYDRVEELGMIGLPNTRVELPGFDLAGVNDLIVEQRHIDTETGPDFEAALGDRDPSRPVILLAHQPNAVDRIADYGVDLQLSGHTHGGQMWPVHYASLIRSGQLTGLELHGDTQVYVTNGAGTNGPPIRVGADADITVMTLRAGSS
;
A
#
# COMPACT_ATOMS: atom_id res chain seq x y z
N MET A 1 -0.18 26.70 -16.32
CA MET A 1 -0.52 25.30 -16.68
C MET A 1 -0.27 24.30 -15.55
N ALA A 2 0.85 24.35 -14.81
CA ALA A 2 1.19 23.39 -13.75
C ALA A 2 0.05 23.13 -12.73
N LEU A 3 -0.58 24.17 -12.18
CA LEU A 3 -1.69 24.03 -11.22
C LEU A 3 -2.88 23.23 -11.77
N ALA A 4 -3.23 23.41 -13.05
CA ALA A 4 -4.33 22.66 -13.67
C ALA A 4 -3.99 21.17 -13.79
N TRP A 5 -2.76 20.84 -14.20
CA TRP A 5 -2.27 19.46 -14.24
C TRP A 5 -2.20 18.82 -12.85
N PHE A 6 -1.79 19.58 -11.82
CA PHE A 6 -1.80 19.14 -10.44
C PHE A 6 -3.22 18.79 -9.97
N ILE A 7 -4.20 19.68 -10.20
CA ILE A 7 -5.62 19.45 -9.84
C ILE A 7 -6.18 18.22 -10.58
N VAL A 8 -5.92 18.08 -11.88
CA VAL A 8 -6.35 16.91 -12.67
C VAL A 8 -5.75 15.61 -12.12
N ARG A 9 -4.45 15.61 -11.79
CA ARG A 9 -3.77 14.45 -11.19
C ARG A 9 -4.35 14.10 -9.82
N LEU A 10 -4.58 15.10 -8.96
CA LEU A 10 -5.19 14.91 -7.64
C LEU A 10 -6.58 14.30 -7.76
N LEU A 11 -7.46 14.88 -8.58
CA LEU A 11 -8.82 14.37 -8.83
C LEU A 11 -8.80 12.93 -9.37
N ALA A 12 -7.89 12.61 -10.30
CA ALA A 12 -7.74 11.26 -10.84
C ALA A 12 -7.32 10.25 -9.76
N VAL A 13 -6.36 10.60 -8.90
CA VAL A 13 -5.91 9.75 -7.78
C VAL A 13 -7.04 9.55 -6.77
N THR A 14 -7.73 10.61 -6.35
CA THR A 14 -8.86 10.52 -5.41
C THR A 14 -10.01 9.69 -5.98
N ALA A 15 -10.34 9.86 -7.27
CA ALA A 15 -11.38 9.07 -7.93
C ALA A 15 -11.00 7.59 -8.03
N GLY A 16 -9.74 7.28 -8.37
CA GLY A 16 -9.22 5.91 -8.37
C GLY A 16 -9.29 5.26 -6.99
N PHE A 17 -8.81 5.96 -5.95
CA PHE A 17 -8.85 5.50 -4.56
C PHE A 17 -10.29 5.21 -4.09
N ALA A 18 -11.24 6.11 -4.39
CA ALA A 18 -12.65 5.92 -4.08
C ALA A 18 -13.27 4.74 -4.86
N ALA A 19 -12.92 4.55 -6.13
CA ALA A 19 -13.40 3.44 -6.94
C ALA A 19 -12.93 2.07 -6.43
N LEU A 20 -11.69 1.96 -5.94
CA LEU A 20 -11.16 0.73 -5.35
C LEU A 20 -11.85 0.40 -4.02
N HIS A 21 -12.10 1.40 -3.17
CA HIS A 21 -12.84 1.20 -1.92
C HIS A 21 -14.32 0.86 -2.17
N TYR A 22 -14.93 1.45 -3.19
CA TYR A 22 -16.27 1.06 -3.66
C TYR A 22 -16.30 -0.39 -4.16
N TYR A 23 -15.25 -0.87 -4.83
CA TYR A 23 -15.12 -2.28 -5.22
C TYR A 23 -15.01 -3.22 -4.00
N LEU A 24 -14.22 -2.87 -2.98
CA LEU A 24 -14.19 -3.64 -1.71
C LEU A 24 -15.58 -3.70 -1.07
N TRP A 25 -16.26 -2.56 -0.93
CA TRP A 25 -17.62 -2.50 -0.40
C TRP A 25 -18.60 -3.36 -1.21
N TRP A 26 -18.49 -3.31 -2.54
CA TRP A 26 -19.31 -4.14 -3.42
C TRP A 26 -19.15 -5.62 -3.08
N ARG A 27 -17.91 -6.11 -3.01
CA ARG A 27 -17.62 -7.53 -2.87
C ARG A 27 -17.82 -8.05 -1.45
N LEU A 28 -17.48 -7.26 -0.44
CA LEU A 28 -17.56 -7.66 0.96
C LEU A 28 -18.93 -7.38 1.60
N CYS A 29 -19.68 -6.39 1.10
CA CYS A 29 -20.96 -5.97 1.70
C CYS A 29 -22.16 -6.12 0.76
N ARG A 30 -22.07 -5.72 -0.52
CA ARG A 30 -23.24 -5.80 -1.44
C ARG A 30 -23.49 -7.23 -1.91
N ASP A 31 -22.49 -7.92 -2.45
CA ASP A 31 -22.60 -9.29 -3.00
C ASP A 31 -22.91 -10.35 -1.91
N THR A 32 -22.55 -10.07 -0.65
CA THR A 32 -22.68 -10.98 0.50
C THR A 32 -23.99 -10.86 1.29
N THR A 33 -24.79 -9.81 1.06
CA THR A 33 -25.98 -9.47 1.87
C THR A 33 -27.24 -9.28 1.03
N GLU A 34 -28.39 -9.23 1.69
CA GLU A 34 -29.67 -8.96 1.06
C GLU A 34 -29.88 -7.49 0.70
N PRO A 35 -30.62 -7.18 -0.39
CA PRO A 35 -31.20 -5.85 -0.59
C PRO A 35 -31.99 -5.43 0.67
N GLY A 36 -31.82 -4.18 1.12
CA GLY A 36 -32.40 -3.69 2.36
C GLY A 36 -31.64 -4.06 3.65
N SER A 37 -30.60 -4.92 3.59
CA SER A 37 -29.81 -5.25 4.78
C SER A 37 -29.04 -4.04 5.32
N ARG A 38 -29.13 -3.79 6.64
CA ARG A 38 -28.37 -2.74 7.36
C ARG A 38 -26.86 -2.84 7.17
N TRP A 39 -26.34 -4.03 6.90
CA TRP A 39 -24.91 -4.26 6.66
C TRP A 39 -24.37 -3.56 5.41
N ARG A 40 -25.22 -3.22 4.43
CA ARG A 40 -24.80 -2.46 3.24
C ARG A 40 -24.39 -1.01 3.57
N PRO A 41 -25.24 -0.15 4.17
CA PRO A 41 -24.82 1.18 4.58
C PRO A 41 -23.76 1.16 5.68
N THR A 42 -23.85 0.26 6.67
CA THR A 42 -22.82 0.12 7.72
C THR A 42 -21.45 -0.21 7.14
N GLY A 43 -21.36 -1.16 6.19
CA GLY A 43 -20.12 -1.49 5.51
C GLY A 43 -19.55 -0.34 4.67
N ALA A 44 -20.41 0.47 4.04
CA ALA A 44 -19.97 1.65 3.28
C ALA A 44 -19.34 2.70 4.22
N VAL A 45 -19.95 2.92 5.39
CA VAL A 45 -19.43 3.84 6.41
C VAL A 45 -18.10 3.32 6.95
N ILE A 46 -18.00 2.04 7.33
CA ILE A 46 -16.75 1.46 7.86
C ILE A 46 -15.61 1.57 6.84
N ILE A 47 -15.82 1.13 5.60
CA ILE A 47 -14.79 1.17 4.56
C ILE A 47 -14.43 2.61 4.21
N GLY A 48 -15.39 3.53 4.17
CA GLY A 48 -15.15 4.96 3.96
C GLY A 48 -14.33 5.60 5.09
N VAL A 49 -14.67 5.31 6.35
CA VAL A 49 -13.94 5.82 7.53
C VAL A 49 -12.51 5.27 7.58
N LEU A 50 -12.30 3.98 7.30
CA LEU A 50 -10.96 3.39 7.26
C LEU A 50 -10.11 3.94 6.10
N ALA A 51 -10.73 4.15 4.92
CA ALA A 51 -10.09 4.83 3.81
C ALA A 51 -9.68 6.28 4.15
N LEU A 52 -10.51 6.96 4.94
CA LEU A 52 -10.21 8.30 5.44
C LEU A 52 -9.09 8.28 6.48
N PHE A 53 -9.02 7.35 7.43
CA PHE A 53 -7.97 7.33 8.46
C PHE A 53 -6.54 7.46 7.90
N GLY A 54 -6.20 6.73 6.83
CA GLY A 54 -4.89 6.84 6.19
C GLY A 54 -4.61 8.22 5.54
N LEU A 55 -5.65 8.93 5.14
CA LEU A 55 -5.57 10.26 4.54
C LEU A 55 -5.57 11.35 5.61
N LEU A 56 -6.46 11.25 6.60
CA LEU A 56 -6.57 12.15 7.75
C LEU A 56 -5.26 12.17 8.55
N ALA A 57 -4.65 11.01 8.82
CA ALA A 57 -3.39 10.93 9.55
C ALA A 57 -2.26 11.74 8.91
N ARG A 58 -2.17 11.77 7.57
CA ARG A 58 -1.09 12.43 6.83
C ARG A 58 -1.25 13.95 6.70
N PHE A 59 -2.47 14.47 6.88
CA PHE A 59 -2.81 15.88 6.62
C PHE A 59 -3.40 16.64 7.82
N LEU A 60 -3.92 15.95 8.85
CA LEU A 60 -4.57 16.56 10.02
C LEU A 60 -3.84 16.30 11.34
N THR A 61 -2.76 15.52 11.31
CA THR A 61 -1.82 15.43 12.44
C THR A 61 -0.76 16.51 12.24
N PRO A 62 -0.68 17.53 13.10
CA PRO A 62 0.45 18.47 13.10
C PRO A 62 1.78 17.73 13.31
N SER A 63 2.86 18.20 12.69
CA SER A 63 4.20 17.59 12.85
C SER A 63 4.75 17.74 14.27
N ASP A 64 4.33 18.79 14.98
CA ASP A 64 4.63 19.09 16.38
C ASP A 64 3.68 18.38 17.39
N ALA A 65 2.71 17.59 16.90
CA ALA A 65 1.81 16.86 17.79
C ALA A 65 2.58 15.80 18.60
N PRO A 66 2.19 15.50 19.87
CA PRO A 66 2.86 14.49 20.68
C PRO A 66 2.92 13.13 19.96
N LEU A 67 4.06 12.44 20.05
CA LEU A 67 4.29 11.16 19.33
C LEU A 67 3.15 10.15 19.51
N ALA A 68 2.57 10.04 20.71
CA ALA A 68 1.43 9.16 20.98
C ALA A 68 0.18 9.51 20.14
N VAL A 69 -0.05 10.79 19.83
CA VAL A 69 -1.13 11.26 18.94
C VAL A 69 -0.78 10.93 17.49
N GLN A 70 0.46 11.14 17.07
CA GLN A 70 0.92 10.78 15.72
C GLN A 70 0.74 9.27 15.45
N ALA A 71 1.17 8.43 16.41
CA ALA A 71 0.97 6.99 16.35
C ALA A 71 -0.51 6.61 16.33
N ALA A 72 -1.34 7.16 17.25
CA ALA A 72 -2.77 6.84 17.32
C ALA A 72 -3.55 7.24 16.06
N ALA A 73 -3.18 8.35 15.40
CA ALA A 73 -3.79 8.79 14.14
C ALA A 73 -3.32 7.92 12.95
N GLY A 74 -2.00 7.69 12.83
CA GLY A 74 -1.40 6.98 11.70
C GLY A 74 -1.66 5.48 11.70
N TYR A 75 -1.54 4.81 12.84
CA TYR A 75 -1.51 3.35 12.93
C TYR A 75 -2.75 2.64 12.35
N PRO A 76 -4.01 3.10 12.59
CA PRO A 76 -5.18 2.50 11.96
C PRO A 76 -5.18 2.62 10.43
N GLY A 77 -4.74 3.77 9.90
CA GLY A 77 -4.64 4.01 8.46
C GLY A 77 -3.57 3.17 7.78
N LEU A 78 -2.43 2.99 8.46
CA LEU A 78 -1.31 2.16 7.99
C LEU A 78 -1.66 0.66 7.98
N ILE A 79 -2.35 0.16 9.01
CA ILE A 79 -2.88 -1.21 9.02
C ILE A 79 -3.95 -1.38 7.94
N TRP A 80 -4.87 -0.42 7.79
CA TRP A 80 -5.88 -0.47 6.74
C TRP A 80 -5.26 -0.51 5.34
N PHE A 81 -4.20 0.24 5.07
CA PHE A 81 -3.50 0.19 3.78
C PHE A 81 -3.03 -1.23 3.43
N GLY A 82 -2.38 -1.93 4.38
CA GLY A 82 -1.97 -3.31 4.19
C GLY A 82 -3.14 -4.27 4.00
N LEU A 83 -4.18 -4.18 4.85
CA LEU A 83 -5.39 -5.00 4.72
C LEU A 83 -6.08 -4.77 3.37
N PHE A 84 -6.23 -3.52 2.97
CA PHE A 84 -6.81 -3.10 1.68
C PHE A 84 -6.05 -3.72 0.51
N LEU A 85 -4.71 -3.68 0.51
CA LEU A 85 -3.88 -4.24 -0.56
C LEU A 85 -4.14 -5.75 -0.74
N TYR A 86 -4.08 -6.52 0.35
CA TYR A 86 -4.29 -7.97 0.31
C TYR A 86 -5.76 -8.33 0.03
N LEU A 87 -6.73 -7.64 0.64
CA LEU A 87 -8.16 -7.81 0.35
C LEU A 87 -8.44 -7.57 -1.14
N PHE A 88 -7.93 -6.48 -1.71
CA PHE A 88 -8.13 -6.14 -3.12
C PHE A 88 -7.56 -7.23 -4.02
N GLY A 89 -6.29 -7.63 -3.82
CA GLY A 89 -5.64 -8.68 -4.62
C GLY A 89 -6.37 -10.02 -4.54
N LEU A 90 -6.71 -10.47 -3.33
CA LEU A 90 -7.42 -11.74 -3.10
C LEU A 90 -8.83 -11.72 -3.69
N LEU A 91 -9.54 -10.60 -3.64
CA LEU A 91 -10.86 -10.46 -4.28
C LEU A 91 -10.76 -10.44 -5.81
N VAL A 92 -9.72 -9.85 -6.39
CA VAL A 92 -9.47 -9.90 -7.85
C VAL A 92 -9.17 -11.35 -8.30
N VAL A 93 -8.34 -12.09 -7.56
CA VAL A 93 -8.12 -13.53 -7.81
C VAL A 93 -9.42 -14.32 -7.63
N GLY A 94 -10.21 -14.01 -6.59
CA GLY A 94 -11.53 -14.58 -6.35
C GLY A 94 -12.51 -14.37 -7.51
N GLU A 95 -12.48 -13.22 -8.17
CA GLU A 95 -13.29 -12.95 -9.37
C GLU A 95 -12.81 -13.73 -10.61
N ALA A 96 -11.50 -13.96 -10.77
CA ALA A 96 -10.99 -14.86 -11.81
C ALA A 96 -11.45 -16.32 -11.58
N LEU A 97 -11.40 -16.80 -10.33
CA LEU A 97 -11.93 -18.11 -9.93
C LEU A 97 -13.44 -18.19 -10.16
N ARG A 98 -14.20 -17.17 -9.71
CA ARG A 98 -15.65 -17.06 -9.93
C ARG A 98 -16.00 -17.10 -11.41
N PHE A 99 -15.24 -16.40 -12.26
CA PHE A 99 -15.43 -16.42 -13.72
C PHE A 99 -15.21 -17.83 -14.31
N ILE A 100 -14.17 -18.55 -13.89
CA ILE A 100 -13.90 -19.93 -14.32
C ILE A 100 -15.02 -20.89 -13.86
N LEU A 101 -15.42 -20.80 -12.59
CA LEU A 101 -16.48 -21.63 -12.00
C LEU A 101 -17.84 -21.36 -12.67
N ILE A 102 -18.22 -20.09 -12.86
CA ILE A 102 -19.43 -19.71 -13.58
C ILE A 102 -19.35 -20.16 -15.04
N ARG A 103 -18.21 -20.04 -15.73
CA ARG A 103 -18.05 -20.51 -17.12
C ARG A 103 -18.24 -22.03 -17.24
N ARG A 104 -17.85 -22.81 -16.22
CA ARG A 104 -18.15 -24.25 -16.13
C ARG A 104 -19.64 -24.50 -15.85
N ALA A 105 -20.22 -23.82 -14.86
CA ALA A 105 -21.63 -23.96 -14.49
C ALA A 105 -22.60 -23.54 -15.61
N ARG A 106 -22.26 -22.50 -16.40
CA ARG A 106 -23.05 -22.00 -17.54
C ARG A 106 -23.29 -23.03 -18.64
N ARG A 107 -22.56 -24.16 -18.66
CA ARG A 107 -22.88 -25.31 -19.53
C ARG A 107 -24.23 -25.97 -19.20
N HIS A 108 -24.79 -25.68 -18.02
CA HIS A 108 -26.03 -26.23 -17.49
C HIS A 108 -27.03 -25.14 -17.08
N MET A 109 -26.85 -23.89 -17.54
CA MET A 109 -27.75 -22.76 -17.26
C MET A 109 -28.54 -22.38 -18.51
N THR A 110 -29.77 -21.91 -18.31
CA THR A 110 -30.61 -21.33 -19.37
C THR A 110 -30.12 -19.94 -19.78
N GLU A 111 -30.47 -19.48 -20.99
CA GLU A 111 -30.12 -18.13 -21.45
C GLU A 111 -30.69 -17.03 -20.55
N ALA A 112 -31.88 -17.22 -20.00
CA ALA A 112 -32.50 -16.29 -19.05
C ALA A 112 -31.68 -16.15 -17.75
N GLU A 113 -31.18 -17.26 -17.20
CA GLU A 113 -30.32 -17.23 -16.01
C GLU A 113 -28.95 -16.59 -16.28
N ILE A 114 -28.42 -16.73 -17.51
CA ILE A 114 -27.19 -16.09 -17.99
C ILE A 114 -27.41 -14.58 -18.21
N ALA A 115 -28.56 -14.17 -18.74
CA ALA A 115 -28.92 -12.77 -18.89
C ALA A 115 -29.06 -12.07 -17.53
N ALA A 116 -29.76 -12.70 -16.57
CA ALA A 116 -29.86 -12.21 -15.20
C ALA A 116 -28.48 -12.13 -14.50
N ASP A 117 -27.59 -13.12 -14.70
CA ASP A 117 -26.20 -13.08 -14.20
C ASP A 117 -25.40 -11.89 -14.72
N ARG A 118 -25.60 -11.51 -16.00
CA ARG A 118 -24.95 -10.34 -16.59
C ARG A 118 -25.52 -9.02 -16.09
N ALA A 119 -26.82 -8.94 -15.82
CA ALA A 119 -27.48 -7.72 -15.36
C ALA A 119 -27.08 -7.33 -13.92
N ASP A 120 -26.96 -8.32 -13.02
CA ASP A 120 -26.59 -8.08 -11.60
C ASP A 120 -25.07 -7.92 -11.36
N GLY A 121 -24.23 -8.16 -12.38
CA GLY A 121 -22.78 -8.13 -12.24
C GLY A 121 -22.17 -6.73 -12.02
N PHE A 122 -21.10 -6.67 -11.22
CA PHE A 122 -20.32 -5.44 -10.94
C PHE A 122 -20.04 -4.61 -12.20
N TRP A 123 -19.52 -5.25 -13.27
CA TRP A 123 -19.17 -4.57 -14.52
C TRP A 123 -20.38 -3.95 -15.24
N HIS A 124 -21.56 -4.56 -15.16
CA HIS A 124 -22.77 -3.99 -15.73
C HIS A 124 -23.22 -2.75 -14.94
N HIS A 125 -23.16 -2.82 -13.61
CA HIS A 125 -23.51 -1.68 -12.76
C HIS A 125 -22.50 -0.53 -12.90
N LEU A 126 -21.20 -0.81 -12.91
CA LEU A 126 -20.15 0.18 -13.17
C LEU A 126 -20.38 0.86 -14.53
N ARG A 127 -20.62 0.09 -15.60
CA ARG A 127 -20.98 0.63 -16.92
C ARG A 127 -22.23 1.50 -16.85
N SER A 128 -23.26 1.09 -16.09
CA SER A 128 -24.49 1.89 -15.92
C SER A 128 -24.24 3.23 -15.21
N ILE A 129 -23.33 3.27 -14.24
CA ILE A 129 -22.90 4.50 -13.55
C ILE A 129 -22.13 5.39 -14.53
N LEU A 130 -21.15 4.84 -15.25
CA LEU A 130 -20.37 5.59 -16.24
C LEU A 130 -21.24 6.17 -17.37
N ILE A 131 -22.27 5.44 -17.82
CA ILE A 131 -23.27 5.94 -18.79
C ILE A 131 -24.10 7.09 -18.19
N ARG A 132 -24.50 7.02 -16.90
CA ARG A 132 -25.23 8.11 -16.22
C ARG A 132 -24.35 9.36 -16.07
N LEU A 133 -23.07 9.18 -15.77
CA LEU A 133 -22.06 10.24 -15.65
C LEU A 133 -21.56 10.76 -17.02
N ARG A 134 -22.07 10.24 -18.15
CA ARG A 134 -21.63 10.55 -19.52
C ARG A 134 -20.16 10.22 -19.82
N LEU A 135 -19.54 9.36 -19.01
CA LEU A 135 -18.17 8.87 -19.16
C LEU A 135 -18.07 7.59 -20.03
N TRP A 136 -19.21 7.05 -20.50
CA TRP A 136 -19.25 5.88 -21.37
C TRP A 136 -20.37 6.02 -22.43
N PRO A 137 -20.13 5.65 -23.71
CA PRO A 137 -21.13 5.75 -24.77
C PRO A 137 -22.39 4.92 -24.48
N ARG A 138 -23.58 5.52 -24.68
CA ARG A 138 -24.84 4.76 -24.66
C ARG A 138 -24.83 3.75 -25.81
N PRO A 139 -25.24 2.49 -25.60
CA PRO A 139 -25.49 1.59 -26.73
C PRO A 139 -26.57 2.21 -27.63
N ALA A 140 -26.41 2.10 -28.94
CA ALA A 140 -27.43 2.52 -29.88
C ALA A 140 -28.73 1.73 -29.60
N THR A 141 -29.84 2.43 -29.43
CA THR A 141 -31.17 1.80 -29.41
C THR A 141 -31.40 1.10 -30.74
N PRO A 142 -31.76 -0.19 -30.76
CA PRO A 142 -32.11 -0.85 -32.01
C PRO A 142 -33.34 -0.18 -32.60
N THR A 143 -33.20 0.36 -33.81
CA THR A 143 -34.32 0.93 -34.56
C THR A 143 -35.33 -0.17 -34.84
N THR A 144 -36.48 -0.13 -34.17
CA THR A 144 -37.63 -0.97 -34.52
C THR A 144 -38.17 -0.51 -35.87
N ALA A 145 -37.70 -1.14 -36.94
CA ALA A 145 -38.23 -0.92 -38.28
C ALA A 145 -39.69 -1.42 -38.33
N ASN A 146 -40.64 -0.50 -38.34
CA ASN A 146 -42.04 -0.81 -38.63
C ASN A 146 -42.18 -1.19 -40.10
N THR A 147 -42.23 -2.48 -40.39
CA THR A 147 -42.47 -2.99 -41.75
C THR A 147 -43.97 -2.97 -42.06
N SER A 148 -44.54 -1.78 -42.27
CA SER A 148 -45.87 -1.65 -42.89
C SER A 148 -45.74 -1.74 -44.41
N ALA A 149 -45.96 -2.93 -44.96
CA ALA A 149 -45.95 -3.13 -46.40
C ALA A 149 -47.27 -2.66 -47.06
N SER A 150 -47.17 -1.89 -48.14
CA SER A 150 -48.17 -1.82 -49.21
C SER A 150 -47.48 -1.35 -50.51
N PRO A 151 -47.99 -1.72 -51.71
CA PRO A 151 -47.12 -1.95 -52.85
C PRO A 151 -47.22 -0.91 -53.98
N SER A 152 -46.21 -0.95 -54.85
CA SER A 152 -46.21 -0.61 -56.28
C SER A 152 -46.76 0.74 -56.75
N GLU A 153 -45.89 1.57 -57.33
CA GLU A 153 -45.90 1.76 -58.78
C GLU A 153 -44.53 2.17 -59.35
N SER A 154 -44.42 2.17 -60.67
CA SER A 154 -43.17 2.02 -61.45
C SER A 154 -42.49 3.35 -61.86
N PRO A 155 -41.24 3.33 -62.38
CA PRO A 155 -40.40 4.53 -62.49
C PRO A 155 -40.39 5.16 -63.89
N ASP A 156 -39.92 6.41 -63.99
CA ASP A 156 -39.08 6.86 -65.11
C ASP A 156 -38.16 8.04 -64.70
N PRO A 157 -36.99 8.25 -65.32
CA PRO A 157 -35.97 9.22 -64.88
C PRO A 157 -35.87 10.46 -65.77
N ALA A 158 -35.21 11.52 -65.28
CA ALA A 158 -34.25 12.31 -66.08
C ALA A 158 -33.64 13.51 -65.31
N ARG A 159 -32.38 13.81 -65.68
CA ARG A 159 -31.65 15.09 -65.51
C ARG A 159 -31.37 15.58 -64.07
N ALA A 160 -30.29 16.27 -63.74
CA ALA A 160 -28.93 16.51 -64.27
C ALA A 160 -28.52 17.92 -63.83
N ALA A 161 -27.27 18.04 -63.38
CA ALA A 161 -26.44 19.25 -63.38
C ALA A 161 -26.73 20.39 -62.38
N THR A 162 -25.61 20.96 -61.87
CA THR A 162 -25.36 22.39 -61.57
C THR A 162 -26.15 23.08 -60.43
N ASP A 163 -25.59 24.01 -59.65
CA ASP A 163 -24.19 24.33 -59.33
C ASP A 163 -24.14 25.27 -58.07
N THR A 164 -22.95 25.39 -57.45
CA THR A 164 -22.38 26.55 -56.70
C THR A 164 -23.21 27.56 -55.87
N THR A 165 -22.75 27.76 -54.61
CA THR A 165 -22.48 29.09 -53.96
C THR A 165 -23.74 29.88 -53.48
N THR A 166 -23.80 30.66 -52.36
CA THR A 166 -22.83 31.58 -51.73
C THR A 166 -23.21 31.98 -50.28
N ALA A 167 -22.20 32.35 -49.47
CA ALA A 167 -22.14 33.46 -48.49
C ALA A 167 -23.22 33.74 -47.41
N ASN A 168 -22.75 33.68 -46.16
CA ASN A 168 -23.05 34.58 -45.02
C ASN A 168 -22.96 36.09 -45.39
N PRO A 169 -23.61 37.05 -44.68
CA PRO A 169 -23.04 37.54 -43.39
C PRO A 169 -23.97 38.16 -42.30
N VAL A 170 -23.48 38.07 -41.06
CA VAL A 170 -23.39 39.12 -40.00
C VAL A 170 -24.64 39.93 -39.59
N GLU A 171 -24.99 39.89 -38.29
CA GLU A 171 -24.93 41.06 -37.39
C GLU A 171 -25.01 40.66 -35.90
N ASP A 172 -24.37 41.48 -35.05
CA ASP A 172 -24.29 41.42 -33.58
C ASP A 172 -24.09 42.88 -33.12
N PRO A 173 -24.77 43.38 -32.06
CA PRO A 173 -23.96 43.72 -30.88
C PRO A 173 -24.65 43.69 -29.49
N LYS A 174 -23.86 43.25 -28.49
CA LYS A 174 -23.63 43.86 -27.15
C LYS A 174 -24.79 44.50 -26.36
N SER A 175 -24.95 44.08 -25.09
CA SER A 175 -24.62 44.90 -23.88
C SER A 175 -24.86 44.14 -22.57
N ALA A 176 -24.31 44.63 -21.44
CA ALA A 176 -24.32 44.02 -20.09
C ALA A 176 -24.53 45.12 -19.00
N PRO A 177 -24.21 44.88 -17.71
CA PRO A 177 -24.98 44.25 -16.61
C PRO A 177 -25.53 45.31 -15.61
N PRO A 178 -26.13 44.98 -14.43
CA PRO A 178 -25.41 44.69 -13.14
C PRO A 178 -26.11 43.58 -12.27
N ALA A 179 -25.53 42.83 -11.31
CA ALA A 179 -24.77 43.05 -10.05
C ALA A 179 -25.62 43.04 -8.73
N SER A 180 -25.08 42.39 -7.66
CA SER A 180 -25.35 42.56 -6.19
C SER A 180 -26.79 42.26 -5.64
N ASP A 181 -27.05 41.84 -4.38
CA ASP A 181 -26.23 41.41 -3.22
C ASP A 181 -27.12 40.71 -2.13
N VAL A 182 -26.53 40.41 -0.94
CA VAL A 182 -27.18 40.29 0.41
C VAL A 182 -27.60 38.90 0.96
N ARG A 183 -27.02 38.58 2.13
CA ARG A 183 -27.31 37.55 3.17
C ARG A 183 -27.79 38.32 4.45
N PRO A 184 -28.12 37.77 5.65
CA PRO A 184 -28.46 36.41 6.14
C PRO A 184 -29.76 36.36 7.01
N GLN A 185 -30.06 35.26 7.72
CA GLN A 185 -30.44 35.26 9.17
C GLN A 185 -30.64 33.87 9.82
N SER A 186 -30.46 33.81 11.15
CA SER A 186 -30.69 32.74 12.16
C SER A 186 -30.76 33.44 13.55
N PRO A 187 -30.89 32.80 14.75
CA PRO A 187 -31.26 31.42 15.17
C PRO A 187 -32.68 31.46 15.83
N PRO A 188 -33.01 31.09 17.11
CA PRO A 188 -32.44 30.21 18.19
C PRO A 188 -32.66 28.70 17.91
N ALA A 189 -32.34 27.67 18.72
CA ALA A 189 -31.79 27.44 20.09
C ALA A 189 -32.77 27.25 21.28
N ASP A 190 -32.76 26.05 21.89
CA ASP A 190 -33.05 25.81 23.33
C ASP A 190 -32.36 24.50 23.81
N ALA A 191 -32.22 24.31 25.12
CA ALA A 191 -31.35 23.31 25.75
C ALA A 191 -32.08 22.38 26.74
N GLY A 192 -31.42 21.26 27.11
CA GLY A 192 -31.42 20.83 28.52
C GLY A 192 -31.52 19.32 28.80
N PRO A 193 -30.92 18.79 29.89
CA PRO A 193 -30.62 17.36 30.02
C PRO A 193 -31.19 16.66 31.28
N THR A 194 -31.12 15.32 31.35
CA THR A 194 -31.19 14.54 32.62
C THR A 194 -30.39 13.22 32.59
N HIS A 195 -30.01 12.72 33.77
CA HIS A 195 -29.03 11.65 34.06
C HIS A 195 -29.67 10.33 34.60
N ARG A 196 -29.11 9.15 34.23
CA ARG A 196 -28.74 7.92 35.05
C ARG A 196 -29.73 7.30 36.09
N PRO A 197 -29.42 6.16 36.79
CA PRO A 197 -28.49 5.01 36.58
C PRO A 197 -29.05 3.57 36.89
N ALA A 198 -28.19 2.52 36.77
CA ALA A 198 -28.12 1.27 37.61
C ALA A 198 -29.29 0.22 37.57
N GLU A 199 -29.17 -1.09 37.90
CA GLU A 199 -28.05 -2.03 38.16
C GLU A 199 -28.51 -3.54 38.08
N ALA A 200 -27.60 -4.42 37.63
CA ALA A 200 -27.20 -5.75 38.19
C ALA A 200 -28.10 -7.04 38.23
N ILE A 201 -27.38 -8.16 38.50
CA ILE A 201 -27.76 -9.55 38.92
C ILE A 201 -27.76 -10.70 37.87
N LEU A 202 -26.56 -11.30 37.73
CA LEU A 202 -26.17 -12.74 37.88
C LEU A 202 -26.95 -13.94 37.28
N GLU A 203 -26.16 -14.78 36.58
CA GLU A 203 -26.05 -16.27 36.60
C GLU A 203 -27.28 -17.21 36.72
N HIS A 204 -27.38 -18.21 35.82
CA HIS A 204 -26.89 -19.57 36.13
C HIS A 204 -26.78 -20.52 34.90
N ALA A 205 -26.16 -21.68 35.13
CA ALA A 205 -25.61 -22.64 34.17
C ALA A 205 -26.60 -23.45 33.30
N ALA A 206 -26.03 -24.13 32.29
CA ALA A 206 -26.69 -25.14 31.45
C ALA A 206 -26.74 -26.54 32.10
N SER A 207 -27.70 -27.37 31.68
CA SER A 207 -27.44 -28.78 31.35
C SER A 207 -28.58 -29.40 30.52
N GLU A 208 -28.26 -30.50 29.85
CA GLU A 208 -29.11 -31.29 28.94
C GLU A 208 -30.11 -32.18 29.70
N GLN A 209 -31.23 -32.55 29.06
CA GLN A 209 -31.54 -33.95 28.68
C GLN A 209 -32.97 -34.12 28.12
N THR A 210 -33.08 -34.82 26.99
CA THR A 210 -34.32 -35.44 26.48
C THR A 210 -34.60 -36.76 27.20
N PRO A 211 -35.87 -37.21 27.28
CA PRO A 211 -36.23 -38.36 26.43
C PRO A 211 -37.67 -38.36 25.86
N LYS A 212 -37.83 -39.07 24.73
CA LYS A 212 -39.08 -39.69 24.21
C LYS A 212 -39.23 -41.12 24.81
N PRO A 213 -40.30 -41.93 24.58
CA PRO A 213 -41.42 -41.83 23.64
C PRO A 213 -42.80 -41.86 24.38
N ASP A 214 -44.00 -41.88 23.76
CA ASP A 214 -44.64 -43.07 23.15
C ASP A 214 -45.88 -42.75 22.28
N ALA A 215 -46.58 -43.80 21.80
CA ALA A 215 -47.30 -43.81 20.52
C ALA A 215 -48.85 -43.79 20.56
N SER A 216 -49.40 -43.47 19.37
CA SER A 216 -50.66 -43.96 18.77
C SER A 216 -52.03 -43.72 19.45
N SER A 217 -52.92 -43.07 18.71
CA SER A 217 -54.25 -43.63 18.40
C SER A 217 -54.76 -43.13 17.03
N THR A 218 -55.69 -43.87 16.44
CA THR A 218 -56.11 -43.79 15.01
C THR A 218 -57.55 -43.31 14.83
N SER A 219 -57.88 -42.72 13.67
CA SER A 219 -59.18 -42.98 13.02
C SER A 219 -59.12 -42.76 11.51
N HIS A 220 -60.05 -43.38 10.77
CA HIS A 220 -60.07 -43.52 9.31
C HIS A 220 -60.88 -42.44 8.58
N ALA A 221 -60.48 -42.12 7.35
CA ALA A 221 -61.39 -41.95 6.21
C ALA A 221 -60.64 -42.11 4.86
N THR A 222 -61.30 -42.69 3.86
CA THR A 222 -60.78 -42.98 2.50
C THR A 222 -61.96 -42.91 1.52
N PRO A 223 -61.74 -42.82 0.20
CA PRO A 223 -61.17 -41.70 -0.56
C PRO A 223 -62.23 -40.99 -1.42
N GLU A 224 -61.90 -39.85 -2.02
CA GLU A 224 -62.62 -39.39 -3.22
C GLU A 224 -61.64 -38.82 -4.25
N ALA A 225 -61.89 -39.09 -5.53
CA ALA A 225 -60.99 -38.75 -6.63
C ALA A 225 -61.64 -37.69 -7.54
N GLY A 226 -60.96 -36.56 -7.74
CA GLY A 226 -61.43 -35.53 -8.66
C GLY A 226 -60.56 -34.27 -8.69
N ALA A 227 -60.50 -33.65 -9.86
CA ALA A 227 -59.89 -32.35 -10.17
C ALA A 227 -58.37 -32.20 -9.95
N ALA A 228 -57.64 -32.15 -11.07
CA ALA A 228 -56.27 -31.64 -11.11
C ALA A 228 -56.26 -30.11 -10.90
N PRO A 229 -55.46 -29.56 -9.98
CA PRO A 229 -55.16 -28.13 -9.96
C PRO A 229 -54.09 -27.83 -11.03
N THR A 230 -54.36 -26.83 -11.86
CA THR A 230 -53.40 -26.30 -12.82
C THR A 230 -52.11 -25.87 -12.11
N ALA A 231 -50.99 -26.51 -12.44
CA ALA A 231 -49.68 -26.09 -11.95
C ALA A 231 -49.29 -24.73 -12.52
N HIS A 232 -49.52 -23.66 -11.76
CA HIS A 232 -48.78 -22.42 -11.98
C HIS A 232 -47.29 -22.73 -11.85
N PRO A 233 -46.43 -22.33 -12.82
CA PRO A 233 -44.99 -22.48 -12.68
C PRO A 233 -44.51 -21.55 -11.57
N SER A 234 -44.43 -22.08 -10.35
CA SER A 234 -43.96 -21.35 -9.19
C SER A 234 -42.52 -20.87 -9.40
N ASN A 235 -42.23 -19.64 -8.97
CA ASN A 235 -41.04 -18.86 -9.29
C ASN A 235 -39.76 -19.33 -8.55
N THR A 236 -39.62 -20.65 -8.36
CA THR A 236 -38.70 -21.29 -7.41
C THR A 236 -37.26 -21.44 -7.93
N SER A 237 -37.05 -21.44 -9.25
CA SER A 237 -35.71 -21.45 -9.86
C SER A 237 -34.93 -20.16 -9.56
N HIS A 238 -35.57 -18.99 -9.63
CA HIS A 238 -34.92 -17.71 -9.37
C HIS A 238 -34.45 -17.55 -7.91
N GLY A 239 -35.25 -17.99 -6.92
CA GLY A 239 -34.87 -17.92 -5.51
C GLY A 239 -33.64 -18.79 -5.17
N THR A 240 -33.59 -20.01 -5.70
CA THR A 240 -32.46 -20.93 -5.44
C THR A 240 -31.17 -20.49 -6.13
N GLY A 241 -31.25 -19.93 -7.34
CA GLY A 241 -30.10 -19.36 -8.06
C GLY A 241 -29.47 -18.16 -7.34
N GLN A 242 -30.28 -17.22 -6.83
CA GLN A 242 -29.78 -16.07 -6.07
C GLN A 242 -29.12 -16.50 -4.75
N SER A 243 -29.72 -17.46 -4.03
CA SER A 243 -29.16 -18.00 -2.78
C SER A 243 -27.77 -18.61 -2.99
N ARG A 244 -27.60 -19.48 -4.00
CA ARG A 244 -26.30 -20.09 -4.36
C ARG A 244 -25.23 -19.06 -4.74
N ARG A 245 -25.59 -17.99 -5.47
CA ARG A 245 -24.66 -16.90 -5.82
C ARG A 245 -24.21 -16.11 -4.59
N ARG A 246 -25.11 -15.87 -3.63
CA ARG A 246 -24.75 -15.21 -2.37
C ARG A 246 -23.84 -16.09 -1.52
N LEU A 247 -24.14 -17.38 -1.37
CA LEU A 247 -23.27 -18.33 -0.65
C LEU A 247 -21.86 -18.38 -1.26
N MET A 248 -21.74 -18.43 -2.59
CA MET A 248 -20.44 -18.35 -3.28
C MET A 248 -19.71 -17.03 -2.96
N SER A 249 -20.42 -15.90 -2.99
CA SER A 249 -19.84 -14.57 -2.73
C SER A 249 -19.44 -14.40 -1.26
N GLN A 250 -20.22 -14.97 -0.33
CA GLN A 250 -19.89 -15.05 1.09
C GLN A 250 -18.66 -15.91 1.32
N ALA A 251 -18.56 -17.09 0.70
CA ALA A 251 -17.39 -17.95 0.81
C ALA A 251 -16.12 -17.26 0.28
N ILE A 252 -16.18 -16.63 -0.91
CA ILE A 252 -15.04 -15.87 -1.47
C ILE A 252 -14.69 -14.68 -0.55
N GLY A 253 -15.68 -13.90 -0.10
CA GLY A 253 -15.46 -12.74 0.76
C GLY A 253 -14.88 -13.09 2.13
N LEU A 254 -15.37 -14.15 2.77
CA LEU A 254 -14.86 -14.66 4.05
C LEU A 254 -13.45 -15.22 3.90
N SER A 255 -13.18 -16.05 2.88
CA SER A 255 -11.84 -16.60 2.64
C SER A 255 -10.82 -15.51 2.30
N ALA A 256 -11.19 -14.54 1.46
CA ALA A 256 -10.32 -13.40 1.14
C ALA A 256 -10.05 -12.53 2.39
N SER A 257 -11.06 -12.33 3.24
CA SER A 257 -10.90 -11.57 4.49
C SER A 257 -10.03 -12.30 5.50
N ALA A 258 -10.23 -13.60 5.71
CA ALA A 258 -9.44 -14.42 6.61
C ALA A 258 -7.97 -14.49 6.15
N LEU A 259 -7.72 -14.70 4.85
CA LEU A 259 -6.38 -14.69 4.28
C LEU A 259 -5.70 -13.32 4.40
N ALA A 260 -6.40 -12.21 4.07
CA ALA A 260 -5.84 -10.87 4.21
C ALA A 260 -5.47 -10.54 5.66
N VAL A 261 -6.34 -10.89 6.63
CA VAL A 261 -6.06 -10.71 8.07
C VAL A 261 -4.90 -11.59 8.52
N ALA A 262 -4.80 -12.83 8.06
CA ALA A 262 -3.68 -13.71 8.38
C ALA A 262 -2.34 -13.20 7.80
N THR A 263 -2.33 -12.77 6.53
CA THR A 263 -1.14 -12.20 5.88
C THR A 263 -0.70 -10.89 6.54
N VAL A 264 -1.63 -9.99 6.87
CA VAL A 264 -1.29 -8.75 7.60
C VAL A 264 -0.88 -9.03 9.03
N GLY A 265 -1.52 -9.97 9.73
CA GLY A 265 -1.15 -10.37 11.09
C GLY A 265 0.26 -10.95 11.16
N HIS A 266 0.61 -11.84 10.22
CA HIS A 266 1.98 -12.31 10.03
C HIS A 266 2.93 -11.15 9.71
N GLY A 267 2.55 -10.26 8.81
CA GLY A 267 3.42 -9.15 8.43
C GLY A 267 3.64 -8.12 9.53
N LEU A 268 2.65 -7.90 10.41
CA LEU A 268 2.79 -7.09 11.63
C LEU A 268 3.77 -7.75 12.61
N TYR A 269 3.69 -9.07 12.79
CA TYR A 269 4.65 -9.80 13.61
C TYR A 269 6.08 -9.67 13.05
N GLU A 270 6.27 -9.87 11.74
CA GLU A 270 7.56 -9.69 11.07
C GLU A 270 8.08 -8.25 11.10
N GLY A 271 7.19 -7.24 11.10
CA GLY A 271 7.55 -5.82 11.19
C GLY A 271 7.89 -5.33 12.60
N TYR A 272 7.55 -6.08 13.65
CA TYR A 272 7.77 -5.70 15.06
C TYR A 272 8.73 -6.60 15.84
N ARG A 273 8.99 -7.83 15.37
CA ARG A 273 10.00 -8.71 15.97
C ARG A 273 11.39 -8.08 15.84
N THR A 274 12.29 -8.47 16.75
CA THR A 274 13.70 -8.08 16.63
C THR A 274 14.28 -8.66 15.33
N PRO A 275 14.99 -7.86 14.51
CA PRO A 275 15.61 -8.36 13.29
C PRO A 275 16.59 -9.50 13.59
N PRO A 276 16.65 -10.55 12.75
CA PRO A 276 17.65 -11.60 12.85
C PRO A 276 19.02 -11.08 12.38
N LEU A 277 20.10 -11.65 12.93
CA LEU A 277 21.43 -11.47 12.38
C LEU A 277 21.58 -12.30 11.11
N LYS A 278 21.98 -11.66 10.00
CA LYS A 278 22.14 -12.28 8.67
C LYS A 278 23.62 -12.33 8.29
N PRO A 279 24.28 -13.50 8.34
CA PRO A 279 25.68 -13.60 7.97
C PRO A 279 25.86 -13.45 6.46
N VAL A 280 26.82 -12.62 6.05
CA VAL A 280 27.23 -12.42 4.65
C VAL A 280 28.76 -12.46 4.59
N THR A 281 29.32 -12.95 3.50
CA THR A 281 30.78 -12.90 3.26
C THR A 281 31.06 -12.15 1.97
N VAL A 282 32.01 -11.21 2.00
CA VAL A 282 32.43 -10.42 0.83
C VAL A 282 33.94 -10.53 0.67
N ASN A 283 34.40 -10.79 -0.55
CA ASN A 283 35.82 -10.82 -0.86
C ASN A 283 36.25 -9.43 -1.36
N LEU A 284 37.29 -8.85 -0.77
CA LEU A 284 37.88 -7.58 -1.20
C LEU A 284 39.31 -7.83 -1.67
N ALA A 285 39.55 -7.64 -2.97
CA ALA A 285 40.83 -8.04 -3.59
C ALA A 285 42.04 -7.31 -3.00
N ARG A 286 41.88 -6.03 -2.64
CA ARG A 286 42.93 -5.17 -2.06
C ARG A 286 43.02 -5.25 -0.53
N LEU A 287 42.18 -6.03 0.15
CA LEU A 287 42.17 -6.09 1.62
C LEU A 287 43.43 -6.77 2.18
N PRO A 288 44.18 -6.11 3.08
CA PRO A 288 45.36 -6.70 3.69
C PRO A 288 44.99 -7.93 4.52
N ARG A 289 45.77 -9.02 4.40
CA ARG A 289 45.48 -10.32 5.03
C ARG A 289 45.23 -10.28 6.56
N GLN A 290 45.75 -9.27 7.26
CA GLN A 290 45.53 -9.08 8.69
C GLN A 290 44.08 -8.66 9.05
N PHE A 291 43.27 -8.27 8.05
CA PHE A 291 41.83 -8.00 8.16
C PHE A 291 40.97 -9.10 7.55
N ASP A 292 41.53 -10.28 7.23
CA ASP A 292 40.69 -11.43 6.86
C ASP A 292 39.83 -11.86 8.06
N GLY A 293 38.52 -11.96 7.84
CA GLY A 293 37.56 -12.23 8.90
C GLY A 293 37.06 -10.98 9.65
N TYR A 294 37.46 -9.77 9.24
CA TYR A 294 36.94 -8.51 9.79
C TYR A 294 35.42 -8.40 9.62
N ARG A 295 34.70 -7.88 10.61
CA ARG A 295 33.23 -7.98 10.68
C ARG A 295 32.58 -6.60 10.67
N ILE A 296 31.62 -6.36 9.78
CA ILE A 296 30.83 -5.12 9.76
C ILE A 296 29.37 -5.47 10.07
N ALA A 297 28.80 -4.81 11.07
CA ALA A 297 27.35 -4.81 11.28
C ALA A 297 26.73 -3.73 10.38
N VAL A 298 26.11 -4.15 9.28
CA VAL A 298 25.41 -3.26 8.35
C VAL A 298 23.95 -3.15 8.80
N VAL A 299 23.54 -1.93 9.12
CA VAL A 299 22.22 -1.60 9.65
C VAL A 299 21.63 -0.49 8.78
N GLY A 300 20.35 -0.57 8.43
CA GLY A 300 19.67 0.47 7.67
C GLY A 300 18.19 0.49 7.98
N ASP A 301 17.52 1.57 7.59
CA ASP A 301 16.06 1.65 7.53
C ASP A 301 15.35 1.28 8.85
N THR A 302 15.93 1.66 9.98
CA THR A 302 15.32 1.43 11.31
C THR A 302 14.05 2.24 11.50
N HIS A 303 14.01 3.45 10.93
CA HIS A 303 12.88 4.39 11.07
C HIS A 303 12.36 4.50 12.52
N PHE A 304 13.26 4.81 13.45
CA PHE A 304 12.89 5.20 14.80
C PHE A 304 11.97 6.43 14.74
N SER A 305 10.86 6.36 15.47
CA SER A 305 9.70 7.21 15.24
C SER A 305 8.69 7.07 16.38
N ALA A 306 7.60 7.83 16.32
CA ALA A 306 6.41 7.61 17.17
C ALA A 306 5.91 6.15 17.22
N ILE A 307 6.11 5.38 16.14
CA ILE A 307 5.65 4.00 15.99
C ILE A 307 6.74 2.98 16.39
N ARG A 308 8.01 3.32 16.20
CA ARG A 308 9.20 2.58 16.67
C ARG A 308 9.97 3.40 17.70
N GLY A 309 9.40 3.47 18.89
CA GLY A 309 9.99 4.17 20.04
C GLY A 309 11.11 3.39 20.74
N ARG A 310 11.57 3.94 21.86
CA ARG A 310 12.73 3.51 22.66
C ARG A 310 12.90 2.00 22.81
N GLY A 311 11.87 1.30 23.31
CA GLY A 311 11.97 -0.14 23.56
C GLY A 311 12.16 -1.02 22.32
N TYR A 312 11.94 -0.50 21.10
CA TYR A 312 12.34 -1.17 19.86
C TYR A 312 13.82 -0.88 19.54
N CYS A 313 14.27 0.36 19.73
CA CYS A 313 15.69 0.74 19.61
C CYS A 313 16.59 -0.07 20.55
N GLU A 314 16.21 -0.22 21.82
CA GLU A 314 16.92 -1.06 22.81
C GLU A 314 17.13 -2.50 22.30
N ARG A 315 16.08 -3.12 21.72
CA ARG A 315 16.18 -4.48 21.15
C ARG A 315 17.05 -4.56 19.89
N VAL A 316 17.12 -3.47 19.10
CA VAL A 316 17.99 -3.38 17.92
C VAL A 316 19.45 -3.22 18.36
N VAL A 317 19.73 -2.34 19.32
CA VAL A 317 21.07 -2.14 19.91
C VAL A 317 21.59 -3.43 20.55
N ASP A 318 20.78 -4.10 21.38
CA ASP A 318 21.10 -5.42 21.94
C ASP A 318 21.50 -6.43 20.85
N GLN A 319 20.77 -6.43 19.73
CA GLN A 319 20.99 -7.37 18.65
C GLN A 319 22.26 -7.03 17.83
N ILE A 320 22.53 -5.75 17.59
CA ILE A 320 23.77 -5.27 16.96
C ILE A 320 24.97 -5.65 17.84
N ASN A 321 24.91 -5.37 19.15
CA ASN A 321 25.99 -5.69 20.08
C ASN A 321 26.24 -7.21 20.18
N ARG A 322 25.19 -8.05 20.10
CA ARG A 322 25.32 -9.52 19.99
C ARG A 322 26.03 -9.98 18.72
N ALA A 323 26.07 -9.18 17.66
CA ALA A 323 26.87 -9.51 16.49
C ALA A 323 28.37 -9.53 16.84
N GLN A 324 28.82 -8.77 17.85
CA GLN A 324 30.24 -8.55 18.17
C GLN A 324 31.03 -8.13 16.92
N ALA A 325 30.53 -7.09 16.25
CA ALA A 325 31.11 -6.61 15.01
C ALA A 325 32.38 -5.76 15.24
N ASP A 326 33.19 -5.75 14.20
CA ASP A 326 34.39 -4.93 14.04
C ASP A 326 34.09 -3.43 14.21
N LEU A 327 33.12 -3.05 13.37
CA LEU A 327 32.61 -1.72 13.04
C LEU A 327 31.11 -1.83 12.79
N ILE A 328 30.35 -0.79 13.11
CA ILE A 328 28.92 -0.69 12.77
C ILE A 328 28.74 0.37 11.70
N ALA A 329 28.00 0.05 10.64
CA ALA A 329 27.72 0.95 9.52
C ALA A 329 26.21 1.13 9.38
N PHE A 330 25.71 2.33 9.71
CA PHE A 330 24.34 2.75 9.45
C PHE A 330 24.24 3.38 8.06
N VAL A 331 23.50 2.72 7.16
CA VAL A 331 23.33 3.10 5.75
C VAL A 331 22.02 3.86 5.48
N GLY A 332 21.71 4.84 6.33
CA GLY A 332 20.58 5.75 6.21
C GLY A 332 19.21 5.23 6.69
N ASP A 333 18.23 6.14 6.70
CA ASP A 333 16.86 5.97 7.19
C ASP A 333 16.82 5.45 8.65
N LEU A 334 17.64 6.07 9.49
CA LEU A 334 17.71 5.79 10.92
C LEU A 334 16.39 6.15 11.62
N ALA A 335 15.74 7.24 11.20
CA ALA A 335 14.53 7.79 11.79
C ALA A 335 13.46 8.19 10.75
N SER A 336 12.42 8.90 11.19
CA SER A 336 11.33 9.43 10.33
C SER A 336 10.72 10.74 10.83
N ASN A 337 11.36 11.35 11.82
CA ASN A 337 10.96 12.55 12.52
C ASN A 337 12.22 13.43 12.67
N GLU A 338 12.06 14.72 12.95
CA GLU A 338 13.18 15.59 13.36
C GLU A 338 13.91 15.00 14.59
N ALA A 339 15.23 15.16 14.67
CA ALA A 339 16.07 14.56 15.72
C ALA A 339 15.54 14.80 17.14
N ASP A 340 15.21 16.06 17.46
CA ASP A 340 14.69 16.48 18.76
C ASP A 340 13.37 15.79 19.15
N GLN A 341 12.49 15.50 18.18
CA GLN A 341 11.20 14.86 18.43
C GLN A 341 11.34 13.41 18.92
N VAL A 342 12.44 12.74 18.59
CA VAL A 342 12.65 11.31 18.86
C VAL A 342 13.94 11.02 19.65
N ARG A 343 14.45 12.00 20.40
CA ARG A 343 15.62 11.83 21.29
C ARG A 343 15.49 10.64 22.23
N ASP A 344 14.44 10.55 23.04
CA ASP A 344 14.20 9.40 23.95
C ASP A 344 14.14 8.05 23.20
N ALA A 345 13.60 8.05 21.98
CA ALA A 345 13.53 6.84 21.16
C ALA A 345 14.90 6.40 20.61
N THR A 346 15.85 7.33 20.48
CA THR A 346 17.20 7.11 19.89
C THR A 346 18.33 7.08 20.92
N ASP A 347 18.13 7.57 22.14
CA ASP A 347 19.09 7.48 23.26
C ASP A 347 19.76 6.09 23.42
N PRO A 348 19.06 4.95 23.24
CA PRO A 348 19.71 3.63 23.37
C PRO A 348 20.89 3.41 22.41
N LEU A 349 20.98 4.15 21.30
CA LEU A 349 22.09 4.06 20.35
C LEU A 349 23.45 4.42 20.98
N ALA A 350 23.48 5.23 22.04
CA ALA A 350 24.70 5.48 22.82
C ALA A 350 25.26 4.21 23.51
N GLY A 351 24.49 3.12 23.55
CA GLY A 351 24.92 1.80 24.01
C GLY A 351 25.53 0.90 22.94
N LEU A 352 25.71 1.36 21.69
CA LEU A 352 26.33 0.58 20.61
C LEU A 352 27.81 0.31 20.89
N GLN A 353 28.28 -0.91 20.57
CA GLN A 353 29.64 -1.37 20.87
C GLN A 353 30.28 -2.01 19.64
N ALA A 354 31.29 -1.32 19.09
CA ALA A 354 32.20 -1.81 18.07
C ALA A 354 33.60 -1.23 18.33
N ARG A 355 34.67 -2.00 18.09
CA ARG A 355 36.03 -1.59 18.48
C ARG A 355 36.58 -0.45 17.61
N ASP A 356 36.18 -0.42 16.34
CA ASP A 356 36.63 0.56 15.35
C ASP A 356 35.58 1.65 15.10
N GLY A 357 34.51 1.70 15.91
CA GLY A 357 33.49 2.74 15.90
C GLY A 357 32.17 2.40 15.19
N THR A 358 31.25 3.36 15.25
CA THR A 358 29.95 3.33 14.55
C THR A 358 29.91 4.50 13.57
N PHE A 359 29.60 4.23 12.30
CA PHE A 359 29.55 5.23 11.23
C PHE A 359 28.14 5.37 10.66
N PHE A 360 27.80 6.56 10.17
CA PHE A 360 26.47 6.90 9.68
C PHE A 360 26.50 7.77 8.43
N VAL A 361 25.62 7.47 7.48
CA VAL A 361 25.20 8.38 6.41
C VAL A 361 23.70 8.62 6.50
N ALA A 362 23.26 9.85 6.22
CA ALA A 362 21.85 10.19 6.11
C ALA A 362 21.19 9.41 4.96
N GLY A 363 19.99 8.91 5.20
CA GLY A 363 19.13 8.39 4.14
C GLY A 363 18.15 9.46 3.66
N ASN A 364 17.21 9.07 2.81
CA ASN A 364 16.21 10.00 2.32
C ASN A 364 15.33 10.58 3.44
N ALA A 365 15.13 9.83 4.53
CA ALA A 365 14.21 10.20 5.60
C ALA A 365 14.76 11.36 6.41
N GLU A 366 16.07 11.34 6.68
CA GLU A 366 16.78 12.43 7.35
C GLU A 366 16.78 13.71 6.50
N HIS A 367 17.12 13.64 5.20
CA HIS A 367 17.06 14.80 4.29
C HIS A 367 15.64 15.38 4.05
N TYR A 368 14.57 14.68 4.48
CA TYR A 368 13.21 15.25 4.48
C TYR A 368 12.86 16.01 5.77
N VAL A 369 13.67 15.90 6.83
CA VAL A 369 13.39 16.44 8.18
C VAL A 369 14.56 17.24 8.78
N GLY A 370 15.64 17.46 8.03
CA GLY A 370 16.89 18.11 8.46
C GLY A 370 17.99 17.07 8.66
N ALA A 371 18.89 16.90 7.69
CA ALA A 371 19.97 15.91 7.80
C ALA A 371 21.10 16.39 8.72
N ASP A 372 21.41 17.70 8.73
CA ASP A 372 22.46 18.28 9.56
C ASP A 372 22.14 18.09 11.06
N GLU A 373 20.90 18.33 11.50
CA GLU A 373 20.46 18.06 12.87
C GLU A 373 20.51 16.57 13.23
N TRP A 374 20.38 15.68 12.24
CA TRP A 374 20.57 14.24 12.43
C TRP A 374 22.05 13.86 12.53
N TYR A 375 22.95 14.52 11.80
CA TYR A 375 24.38 14.36 11.97
C TYR A 375 24.85 14.81 13.36
N ASP A 376 24.45 16.01 13.81
CA ASP A 376 24.67 16.50 15.18
C ASP A 376 24.20 15.48 16.22
N ARG A 377 22.98 14.94 16.04
CA ARG A 377 22.37 13.99 16.97
C ARG A 377 23.11 12.65 17.03
N VAL A 378 23.61 12.11 15.92
CA VAL A 378 24.36 10.84 15.97
C VAL A 378 25.76 11.04 16.56
N GLU A 379 26.37 12.22 16.41
CA GLU A 379 27.63 12.59 17.08
C GLU A 379 27.47 12.67 18.60
N GLU A 380 26.39 13.28 19.11
CA GLU A 380 26.03 13.24 20.54
C GLU A 380 25.95 11.80 21.10
N LEU A 381 25.52 10.85 20.26
CA LEU A 381 25.34 9.44 20.58
C LEU A 381 26.63 8.62 20.41
N GLY A 382 27.76 9.24 20.06
CA GLY A 382 29.07 8.59 19.90
C GLY A 382 29.27 7.88 18.56
N MET A 383 28.47 8.22 17.55
CA MET A 383 28.62 7.75 16.17
C MET A 383 29.38 8.81 15.34
N ILE A 384 29.90 8.41 14.19
CA ILE A 384 30.68 9.28 13.29
C ILE A 384 29.88 9.49 12.00
N GLY A 385 29.49 10.74 11.72
CA GLY A 385 28.85 11.12 10.46
C GLY A 385 29.84 11.10 9.29
N LEU A 386 29.38 10.64 8.12
CA LEU A 386 30.14 10.69 6.86
C LEU A 386 29.42 11.49 5.74
N PRO A 387 29.09 12.78 5.92
CA PRO A 387 28.41 13.59 4.90
C PRO A 387 29.35 13.99 3.76
N ASN A 388 29.41 13.18 2.70
CA ASN A 388 30.37 13.36 1.58
C ASN A 388 31.85 13.35 2.04
N THR A 389 32.18 12.55 3.05
CA THR A 389 33.54 12.46 3.63
C THR A 389 34.06 11.03 3.69
N ARG A 390 35.36 10.90 4.01
CA ARG A 390 36.09 9.64 4.13
C ARG A 390 36.92 9.59 5.40
N VAL A 391 37.01 8.41 5.99
CA VAL A 391 37.93 8.07 7.08
C VAL A 391 38.83 6.93 6.61
N GLU A 392 40.15 7.12 6.74
CA GLU A 392 41.14 6.07 6.47
C GLU A 392 41.26 5.14 7.68
N LEU A 393 40.74 3.92 7.59
CA LEU A 393 40.91 2.90 8.62
C LEU A 393 42.18 2.07 8.33
N PRO A 394 42.77 1.37 9.32
CA PRO A 394 44.03 0.66 9.12
C PRO A 394 44.04 -0.42 8.01
N GLY A 395 42.88 -0.91 7.55
CA GLY A 395 42.77 -1.95 6.52
C GLY A 395 42.08 -1.54 5.22
N PHE A 396 41.26 -0.51 5.24
CA PHE A 396 40.45 -0.03 4.12
C PHE A 396 40.04 1.42 4.37
N ASP A 397 39.62 2.12 3.32
CA ASP A 397 39.00 3.43 3.46
C ASP A 397 37.48 3.26 3.63
N LEU A 398 36.87 4.02 4.54
CA LEU A 398 35.42 4.08 4.69
C LEU A 398 34.94 5.46 4.26
N ALA A 399 34.17 5.51 3.18
CA ALA A 399 33.59 6.74 2.64
C ALA A 399 32.07 6.75 2.85
N GLY A 400 31.49 7.93 2.94
CA GLY A 400 30.05 8.15 2.93
C GLY A 400 29.66 9.30 2.00
N VAL A 401 28.46 9.23 1.44
CA VAL A 401 27.88 10.29 0.60
C VAL A 401 26.44 10.57 1.02
N ASN A 402 26.02 11.83 0.87
CA ASN A 402 24.65 12.26 1.10
C ASN A 402 23.69 11.62 0.09
N ASP A 403 22.40 11.56 0.44
CA ASP A 403 21.46 10.78 -0.35
C ASP A 403 21.10 11.44 -1.69
N LEU A 404 20.95 10.60 -2.73
CA LEU A 404 20.54 11.05 -4.06
C LEU A 404 19.18 11.78 -4.07
N ILE A 405 18.34 11.63 -3.03
CA ILE A 405 17.03 12.28 -2.96
C ILE A 405 17.10 13.81 -3.08
N VAL A 406 18.20 14.42 -2.59
CA VAL A 406 18.41 15.88 -2.61
C VAL A 406 18.43 16.39 -4.05
N GLU A 407 19.26 15.77 -4.92
CA GLU A 407 19.27 16.02 -6.37
C GLU A 407 17.93 15.64 -7.01
N GLN A 408 17.42 14.42 -6.74
CA GLN A 408 16.22 13.86 -7.38
C GLN A 408 14.93 14.67 -7.10
N ARG A 409 14.87 15.40 -5.99
CA ARG A 409 13.69 16.17 -5.55
C ARG A 409 13.91 17.68 -5.51
N HIS A 410 15.13 18.15 -5.76
CA HIS A 410 15.52 19.55 -5.69
C HIS A 410 15.24 20.13 -4.29
N ILE A 411 15.85 19.49 -3.27
CA ILE A 411 15.76 19.93 -1.88
C ILE A 411 16.83 21.00 -1.67
N ASP A 412 16.55 22.23 -2.12
CA ASP A 412 17.52 23.34 -2.17
C ASP A 412 18.05 23.80 -0.79
N THR A 413 17.51 23.26 0.31
CA THR A 413 17.95 23.49 1.70
C THR A 413 19.01 22.50 2.18
N GLU A 414 19.28 21.44 1.42
CA GLU A 414 20.12 20.31 1.81
C GLU A 414 21.33 20.17 0.86
N THR A 415 22.44 19.64 1.35
CA THR A 415 23.62 19.36 0.50
C THR A 415 23.48 18.00 -0.16
N GLY A 416 23.56 17.94 -1.49
CA GLY A 416 23.47 16.70 -2.26
C GLY A 416 24.72 15.80 -2.19
N PRO A 417 24.71 14.65 -2.89
CA PRO A 417 25.88 13.77 -3.00
C PRO A 417 27.07 14.47 -3.67
N ASP A 418 28.23 14.41 -3.03
CA ASP A 418 29.52 14.80 -3.61
C ASP A 418 30.51 13.63 -3.52
N PHE A 419 30.60 12.89 -4.63
CA PHE A 419 31.49 11.73 -4.75
C PHE A 419 32.96 12.15 -4.88
N GLU A 420 33.25 13.33 -5.43
CA GLU A 420 34.62 13.83 -5.59
C GLU A 420 35.20 14.21 -4.23
N ALA A 421 34.42 14.90 -3.39
CA ALA A 421 34.80 15.22 -2.01
C ALA A 421 35.05 13.96 -1.15
N ALA A 422 34.26 12.90 -1.34
CA ALA A 422 34.40 11.66 -0.58
C ALA A 422 35.55 10.76 -1.10
N LEU A 423 35.78 10.69 -2.41
CA LEU A 423 36.58 9.62 -3.04
C LEU A 423 37.75 10.11 -3.92
N GLY A 424 37.77 11.37 -4.36
CA GLY A 424 38.64 11.84 -5.45
C GLY A 424 40.15 11.85 -5.13
N ASP A 425 40.54 12.09 -3.87
CA ASP A 425 41.93 12.17 -3.43
C ASP A 425 42.47 10.88 -2.78
N ARG A 426 41.71 9.78 -2.80
CA ARG A 426 42.09 8.52 -2.14
C ARG A 426 43.30 7.83 -2.81
N ASP A 427 44.02 7.01 -2.07
CA ASP A 427 45.01 6.08 -2.65
C ASP A 427 44.30 4.88 -3.32
N PRO A 428 44.37 4.73 -4.66
CA PRO A 428 43.74 3.62 -5.36
C PRO A 428 44.42 2.26 -5.12
N SER A 429 45.53 2.19 -4.39
CA SER A 429 46.11 0.92 -3.94
C SER A 429 45.31 0.28 -2.79
N ARG A 430 44.56 1.09 -2.03
CA ARG A 430 43.74 0.66 -0.89
C ARG A 430 42.33 0.27 -1.33
N PRO A 431 41.70 -0.71 -0.66
CA PRO A 431 40.27 -0.96 -0.84
C PRO A 431 39.45 0.16 -0.19
N VAL A 432 38.31 0.51 -0.78
CA VAL A 432 37.33 1.45 -0.20
C VAL A 432 35.96 0.79 -0.10
N ILE A 433 35.31 0.99 1.06
CA ILE A 433 33.92 0.66 1.30
C ILE A 433 33.13 1.98 1.32
N LEU A 434 32.10 2.08 0.49
CA LEU A 434 31.22 3.24 0.41
C LEU A 434 29.90 2.96 1.14
N LEU A 435 29.51 3.86 2.05
CA LEU A 435 28.16 3.93 2.60
C LEU A 435 27.35 4.88 1.71
N ALA A 436 26.32 4.36 1.05
CA ALA A 436 25.41 5.15 0.23
C ALA A 436 23.99 4.56 0.36
N HIS A 437 23.03 5.36 0.83
CA HIS A 437 21.72 4.82 1.23
C HIS A 437 20.97 4.16 0.06
N GLN A 438 20.82 4.82 -1.10
CA GLN A 438 20.20 4.20 -2.29
C GLN A 438 21.19 3.29 -3.06
N PRO A 439 20.79 2.06 -3.47
CA PRO A 439 21.64 1.15 -4.23
C PRO A 439 22.15 1.72 -5.58
N ASN A 440 21.34 2.53 -6.25
CA ASN A 440 21.66 3.16 -7.54
C ASN A 440 22.70 4.30 -7.45
N ALA A 441 23.26 4.58 -6.26
CA ALA A 441 24.48 5.36 -6.16
C ALA A 441 25.64 4.73 -6.97
N VAL A 442 25.61 3.42 -7.21
CA VAL A 442 26.64 2.71 -7.99
C VAL A 442 26.79 3.24 -9.42
N ASP A 443 25.71 3.76 -10.01
CA ASP A 443 25.73 4.36 -11.36
C ASP A 443 26.60 5.63 -11.44
N ARG A 444 27.04 6.18 -10.29
CA ARG A 444 27.85 7.41 -10.17
C ARG A 444 29.29 7.15 -9.73
N ILE A 445 29.67 5.93 -9.36
CA ILE A 445 30.97 5.64 -8.70
C ILE A 445 31.97 4.81 -9.52
N ALA A 446 31.63 4.45 -10.76
CA ALA A 446 32.46 3.59 -11.61
C ALA A 446 33.91 4.08 -11.75
N ASP A 447 34.12 5.39 -11.90
CA ASP A 447 35.45 6.00 -12.10
C ASP A 447 36.28 6.12 -10.81
N TYR A 448 35.68 5.95 -9.63
CA TYR A 448 36.37 6.04 -8.32
C TYR A 448 36.92 4.69 -7.81
N GLY A 449 36.66 3.61 -8.55
CA GLY A 449 37.17 2.27 -8.27
C GLY A 449 36.80 1.77 -6.87
N VAL A 450 35.51 1.85 -6.51
CA VAL A 450 34.97 1.39 -5.22
C VAL A 450 34.86 -0.14 -5.20
N ASP A 451 35.41 -0.80 -4.18
CA ASP A 451 35.38 -2.28 -4.09
C ASP A 451 34.01 -2.80 -3.61
N LEU A 452 33.37 -2.04 -2.71
CA LEU A 452 32.11 -2.41 -2.06
C LEU A 452 31.27 -1.18 -1.71
N GLN A 453 30.01 -1.18 -2.12
CA GLN A 453 28.97 -0.27 -1.64
C GLN A 453 28.03 -0.99 -0.66
N LEU A 454 27.67 -0.31 0.43
CA LEU A 454 26.69 -0.75 1.42
C LEU A 454 25.47 0.19 1.37
N SER A 455 24.28 -0.38 1.17
CA SER A 455 23.03 0.36 0.94
C SER A 455 21.83 -0.26 1.66
N GLY A 456 20.79 0.54 1.90
CA GLY A 456 19.50 0.15 2.45
C GLY A 456 18.37 0.48 1.47
N HIS A 457 17.43 1.34 1.88
CA HIS A 457 16.44 2.06 1.06
C HIS A 457 15.31 1.23 0.44
N THR A 458 15.54 -0.05 0.16
CA THR A 458 14.60 -0.91 -0.57
C THR A 458 13.60 -1.60 0.34
N HIS A 459 13.96 -1.80 1.62
CA HIS A 459 13.31 -2.71 2.58
C HIS A 459 13.14 -4.15 2.08
N GLY A 460 13.94 -4.62 1.12
CA GLY A 460 13.67 -5.86 0.38
C GLY A 460 12.34 -5.85 -0.39
N GLY A 461 11.73 -4.67 -0.60
CA GLY A 461 10.40 -4.50 -1.19
C GLY A 461 9.22 -4.56 -0.22
N GLN A 462 9.49 -4.70 1.09
CA GLN A 462 8.60 -4.70 2.27
C GLN A 462 7.32 -5.57 2.22
N MET A 463 6.41 -5.36 1.26
CA MET A 463 5.13 -6.06 1.16
C MET A 463 4.97 -6.64 -0.24
N TRP A 464 5.06 -7.96 -0.42
CA TRP A 464 4.68 -8.60 -1.69
C TRP A 464 3.21 -8.27 -2.03
N PRO A 465 2.85 -7.81 -3.25
CA PRO A 465 3.66 -7.70 -4.47
C PRO A 465 4.27 -6.30 -4.76
N VAL A 466 4.24 -5.36 -3.81
CA VAL A 466 4.84 -4.00 -3.95
C VAL A 466 6.34 -4.06 -4.27
N HIS A 467 7.05 -5.09 -3.81
CA HIS A 467 8.46 -5.35 -4.14
C HIS A 467 8.80 -5.22 -5.64
N TYR A 468 7.89 -5.57 -6.57
CA TYR A 468 8.15 -5.39 -8.01
C TYR A 468 8.31 -3.91 -8.39
N ALA A 469 7.56 -3.00 -7.77
CA ALA A 469 7.69 -1.57 -7.99
C ALA A 469 9.01 -1.02 -7.39
N SER A 470 9.41 -1.54 -6.23
CA SER A 470 10.72 -1.22 -5.64
C SER A 470 11.88 -1.71 -6.51
N LEU A 471 11.81 -2.94 -7.05
CA LEU A 471 12.84 -3.50 -7.95
C LEU A 471 13.02 -2.64 -9.21
N ILE A 472 11.91 -2.28 -9.87
CA ILE A 472 11.94 -1.43 -11.07
C ILE A 472 12.56 -0.05 -10.80
N ARG A 473 12.42 0.47 -9.57
CA ARG A 473 12.93 1.79 -9.19
C ARG A 473 14.39 1.79 -8.75
N SER A 474 14.82 0.74 -8.04
CA SER A 474 16.12 0.68 -7.37
C SER A 474 17.16 -0.21 -8.08
N GLY A 475 16.76 -0.96 -9.11
CA GLY A 475 17.62 -1.90 -9.84
C GLY A 475 17.86 -3.21 -9.08
N GLN A 476 18.32 -3.09 -7.83
CA GLN A 476 18.57 -4.19 -6.89
C GLN A 476 17.63 -4.07 -5.68
N LEU A 477 17.17 -5.20 -5.12
CA LEU A 477 16.32 -5.22 -3.92
C LEU A 477 17.04 -5.61 -2.64
N THR A 478 17.95 -6.58 -2.68
CA THR A 478 18.51 -7.20 -1.48
C THR A 478 19.73 -8.05 -1.84
N GLY A 479 20.62 -8.27 -0.88
CA GLY A 479 21.76 -9.17 -1.03
C GLY A 479 22.95 -8.52 -1.73
N LEU A 480 23.90 -9.36 -2.15
CA LEU A 480 25.15 -8.95 -2.81
C LEU A 480 25.05 -9.18 -4.32
N GLU A 481 25.30 -8.15 -5.11
CA GLU A 481 25.42 -8.22 -6.57
C GLU A 481 26.69 -7.50 -7.04
N LEU A 482 27.14 -7.76 -8.27
CA LEU A 482 28.33 -7.15 -8.86
C LEU A 482 27.90 -6.21 -10.00
N HIS A 483 28.29 -4.94 -9.91
CA HIS A 483 27.98 -3.88 -10.86
C HIS A 483 29.30 -3.31 -11.41
N GLY A 484 29.69 -3.75 -12.61
CA GLY A 484 31.04 -3.52 -13.10
C GLY A 484 32.07 -4.22 -12.22
N ASP A 485 33.02 -3.46 -11.68
CA ASP A 485 34.02 -3.95 -10.72
C ASP A 485 33.61 -3.73 -9.25
N THR A 486 32.48 -3.06 -8.99
CA THR A 486 31.99 -2.74 -7.64
C THR A 486 30.98 -3.76 -7.15
N GLN A 487 31.20 -4.33 -5.97
CA GLN A 487 30.18 -5.13 -5.29
C GLN A 487 29.16 -4.22 -4.59
N VAL A 488 27.87 -4.46 -4.74
CA VAL A 488 26.80 -3.70 -4.07
C VAL A 488 26.04 -4.63 -3.14
N TYR A 489 26.06 -4.33 -1.84
CA TYR A 489 25.24 -5.01 -0.85
C TYR A 489 24.05 -4.16 -0.42
N VAL A 490 22.86 -4.73 -0.53
CA VAL A 490 21.61 -4.11 -0.08
C VAL A 490 21.03 -4.90 1.10
N THR A 491 20.96 -4.28 2.29
CA THR A 491 20.24 -4.86 3.44
C THR A 491 18.72 -4.76 3.21
N ASN A 492 17.95 -5.69 3.80
CA ASN A 492 16.49 -5.51 3.88
C ASN A 492 16.09 -4.43 4.90
N GLY A 493 17.04 -3.88 5.66
CA GLY A 493 16.80 -2.93 6.72
C GLY A 493 16.17 -3.57 7.96
N ALA A 494 16.38 -2.93 9.10
CA ALA A 494 15.91 -3.42 10.39
C ALA A 494 14.42 -3.11 10.64
N GLY A 495 13.94 -1.92 10.23
CA GLY A 495 12.61 -1.42 10.56
C GLY A 495 11.55 -1.66 9.47
N THR A 496 10.73 -0.65 9.20
CA THR A 496 9.80 -0.58 8.05
C THR A 496 9.60 0.90 7.67
N ASN A 497 9.18 1.19 6.45
CA ASN A 497 8.73 2.51 6.05
C ASN A 497 7.20 2.52 5.92
N GLY A 498 6.55 3.55 6.48
CA GLY A 498 5.10 3.65 6.55
C GLY A 498 4.46 2.45 7.27
N PRO A 499 3.71 1.56 6.59
CA PRO A 499 3.04 0.43 7.24
C PRO A 499 4.01 -0.50 7.97
N PRO A 500 3.76 -0.86 9.24
CA PRO A 500 4.62 -1.75 10.02
C PRO A 500 4.39 -3.23 9.67
N ILE A 501 4.33 -3.54 8.37
CA ILE A 501 3.90 -4.82 7.81
C ILE A 501 5.00 -5.30 6.84
N ARG A 502 5.62 -6.45 7.12
CA ARG A 502 6.63 -7.08 6.25
C ARG A 502 6.14 -8.43 5.73
N VAL A 503 6.05 -8.62 4.41
CA VAL A 503 5.52 -9.85 3.78
C VAL A 503 6.42 -10.24 2.61
N GLY A 504 7.19 -11.32 2.76
CA GLY A 504 8.15 -11.80 1.76
C GLY A 504 9.39 -10.92 1.63
N ALA A 505 9.71 -10.15 2.68
CA ALA A 505 10.81 -9.19 2.71
C ALA A 505 11.25 -9.01 4.17
N ASP A 506 11.75 -10.09 4.77
CA ASP A 506 12.09 -10.17 6.20
C ASP A 506 13.13 -9.12 6.60
N ALA A 507 12.99 -8.52 7.78
CA ALA A 507 14.01 -7.60 8.31
C ALA A 507 15.36 -8.31 8.50
N ASP A 508 16.47 -7.57 8.42
CA ASP A 508 17.78 -8.07 8.83
C ASP A 508 18.65 -6.99 9.50
N ILE A 509 19.58 -7.46 10.34
CA ILE A 509 20.83 -6.76 10.65
C ILE A 509 21.92 -7.62 10.03
N THR A 510 22.62 -7.09 9.03
CA THR A 510 23.60 -7.89 8.30
C THR A 510 24.94 -7.91 9.02
N VAL A 511 25.50 -9.10 9.20
CA VAL A 511 26.83 -9.31 9.78
C VAL A 511 27.76 -9.74 8.65
N MET A 512 28.36 -8.76 8.01
CA MET A 512 29.24 -8.95 6.87
C MET A 512 30.65 -9.30 7.34
N THR A 513 31.19 -10.40 6.84
CA THR A 513 32.57 -10.83 7.08
C THR A 513 33.39 -10.53 5.83
N LEU A 514 34.40 -9.67 5.95
CA LEU A 514 35.33 -9.37 4.88
C LEU A 514 36.36 -10.50 4.75
N ARG A 515 36.77 -10.78 3.51
CA ARG A 515 37.83 -11.73 3.18
C ARG A 515 38.87 -11.09 2.30
N ALA A 516 40.13 -11.38 2.57
CA ALA A 516 41.24 -10.96 1.73
C ALA A 516 41.25 -11.76 0.42
N GLY A 517 41.63 -11.11 -0.69
CA GLY A 517 41.82 -11.79 -1.97
C GLY A 517 42.82 -12.94 -1.86
N SER A 518 42.50 -14.08 -2.47
CA SER A 518 43.46 -15.15 -2.71
C SER A 518 44.46 -14.71 -3.79
N SER A 519 45.62 -14.22 -3.33
CA SER A 519 46.80 -13.87 -4.14
C SER A 519 47.31 -15.01 -5.00
#